data_AF-A0AAV7L8T4-F1
#
_entry.id   AF-A0AAV7L8T4-F1
#
_cell.length_a   1.000
_cell.length_b   1.000
_cell.length_c   1.000
_cell.angle_alpha   90.00
_cell.angle_beta   90.00
_cell.angle_gamma   90.00
#
_symmetry.space_group_name_H-M   'P 1'
#
loop_
_entity.id
_entity.type
_entity.pdbx_description
1 polymer ?
#
loop_
_entity_poly.entity_id
_entity_poly.type
_entity_poly.pdbx_seq_one_letter_code
_entity_poly.pdbx_strand_id
1 'polypeptide(L)'
;MVVDNLDPLIVRTRLDFAKWSHLNLYRWGRVQVVRMATLPGYTFVLGMLPLNGTLSTLGIIDAEVHTFVWGTSRLRLASAKLMACRSCRGLRLSLVKHYALALQLSKLMFLLPETLDPPQWVTKEPIYRAEQPQP
;
A
#
# COMPACT_ATOMS: atom_id res chain seq x y z
N MET A 1 12.13 -8.93 -14.50
CA MET A 1 11.72 -9.76 -13.34
C MET A 1 10.71 -9.05 -12.43
N VAL A 2 11.08 -7.96 -11.72
CA VAL A 2 10.09 -7.24 -10.87
C VAL A 2 9.03 -6.53 -11.73
N VAL A 3 9.45 -5.90 -12.82
CA VAL A 3 8.58 -5.19 -13.77
C VAL A 3 7.60 -6.16 -14.43
N ASP A 4 8.09 -7.31 -14.88
CA ASP A 4 7.29 -8.37 -15.51
C ASP A 4 6.15 -8.89 -14.61
N ASN A 5 6.33 -8.86 -13.28
CA ASN A 5 5.28 -9.23 -12.32
C ASN A 5 4.31 -8.07 -12.03
N LEU A 6 4.74 -6.83 -12.21
CA LEU A 6 3.95 -5.63 -11.96
C LEU A 6 3.04 -5.29 -13.15
N ASP A 7 3.52 -5.48 -14.37
CA ASP A 7 2.81 -5.20 -15.61
C ASP A 7 1.43 -5.90 -15.71
N PRO A 8 1.30 -7.22 -15.47
CA PRO A 8 0.00 -7.88 -15.51
C PRO A 8 -0.94 -7.36 -14.41
N LEU A 9 -0.40 -6.98 -13.25
CA LEU A 9 -1.19 -6.37 -12.17
C LEU A 9 -1.70 -4.98 -12.56
N ILE A 10 -0.86 -4.16 -13.20
CA ILE A 10 -1.25 -2.84 -13.70
C ILE A 10 -2.39 -2.99 -14.71
N VAL A 11 -2.23 -3.87 -15.72
CA VAL A 11 -3.27 -4.11 -16.73
C VAL A 11 -4.57 -4.57 -16.09
N ARG A 12 -4.50 -5.52 -15.16
CA ARG A 12 -5.68 -5.99 -14.42
C ARG A 12 -6.35 -4.87 -13.64
N THR A 13 -5.58 -4.07 -12.90
CA THR A 13 -6.13 -2.98 -12.08
C THR A 13 -6.76 -1.88 -12.94
N ARG A 14 -6.24 -1.60 -14.13
CA ARG A 14 -6.87 -0.70 -15.11
C ARG A 14 -8.23 -1.22 -15.58
N LEU A 15 -8.31 -2.50 -15.91
CA LEU A 15 -9.57 -3.15 -16.29
C LEU A 15 -10.57 -3.14 -15.14
N ASP A 16 -10.12 -3.41 -13.92
CA ASP A 16 -10.95 -3.39 -12.73
C ASP A 16 -11.43 -1.97 -12.40
N PHE A 17 -10.58 -0.94 -12.54
CA PHE A 17 -11.00 0.46 -12.41
C PHE A 17 -12.01 0.86 -13.49
N ALA A 18 -11.84 0.42 -14.74
CA ALA A 18 -12.84 0.66 -15.77
C ALA A 18 -14.20 0.04 -15.38
N LYS A 19 -14.21 -1.23 -14.95
CA LYS A 19 -15.41 -1.93 -14.48
C LYS A 19 -16.05 -1.23 -13.28
N TRP A 20 -15.27 -0.89 -12.26
CA TRP A 20 -15.76 -0.23 -11.05
C TRP A 20 -16.14 1.22 -11.28
N SER A 21 -15.67 1.86 -12.36
CA SER A 21 -16.09 3.22 -12.71
C SER A 21 -17.57 3.30 -13.11
N HIS A 22 -18.13 2.20 -13.65
CA HIS A 22 -19.55 2.08 -13.96
C HIS A 22 -20.42 1.91 -12.72
N LEU A 23 -19.85 1.52 -11.58
CA LEU A 23 -20.57 1.49 -10.32
C LEU A 23 -20.70 2.92 -9.78
N ASN A 24 -21.92 3.34 -9.47
CA ASN A 24 -22.23 4.63 -8.84
C ASN A 24 -21.82 4.63 -7.36
N LEU A 25 -20.52 4.48 -7.10
CA LEU A 25 -19.95 4.49 -5.77
C LEU A 25 -19.67 5.92 -5.31
N TYR A 26 -20.01 6.21 -4.06
CA TYR A 26 -19.51 7.39 -3.37
C TYR A 26 -17.98 7.41 -3.36
N ARG A 27 -17.38 8.60 -3.32
CA ARG A 27 -15.91 8.78 -3.25
C ARG A 27 -15.26 7.95 -2.15
N TRP A 28 -15.88 7.88 -0.97
CA TRP A 28 -15.42 7.04 0.13
C TRP A 28 -15.43 5.54 -0.22
N GLY A 29 -16.48 5.07 -0.91
CA GLY A 29 -16.56 3.70 -1.39
C GLY A 29 -15.44 3.39 -2.40
N ARG A 30 -15.14 4.32 -3.31
CA ARG A 30 -14.02 4.17 -4.25
C ARG A 30 -12.67 4.05 -3.55
N VAL A 31 -12.43 4.87 -2.53
CA VAL A 31 -11.21 4.78 -1.69
C VAL A 31 -11.11 3.41 -1.01
N GLN A 32 -12.22 2.89 -0.48
CA GLN A 32 -12.22 1.57 0.13
C GLN A 32 -12.02 0.44 -0.87
N VAL A 33 -12.61 0.53 -2.05
CA VAL A 33 -12.41 -0.47 -3.11
C VAL A 33 -10.93 -0.54 -3.51
N VAL A 34 -10.27 0.60 -3.73
CA VAL A 34 -8.81 0.64 -3.98
C VAL A 34 -8.05 -0.03 -2.84
N ARG A 35 -8.36 0.35 -1.60
CA ARG A 35 -7.67 -0.20 -0.42
C ARG A 35 -7.86 -1.71 -0.26
N MET A 36 -9.05 -2.23 -0.55
CA MET A 36 -9.37 -3.64 -0.32
C MET A 36 -9.03 -4.54 -1.49
N ALA A 37 -9.11 -4.05 -2.73
CA ALA A 37 -8.94 -4.87 -3.91
C ALA A 37 -7.57 -4.69 -4.57
N THR A 38 -7.09 -3.45 -4.75
CA THR A 38 -5.83 -3.22 -5.47
C THR A 38 -4.63 -3.28 -4.54
N LEU A 39 -4.72 -2.67 -3.36
CA LEU A 39 -3.59 -2.55 -2.45
C LEU A 39 -2.98 -3.90 -2.01
N PRO A 40 -3.76 -4.96 -1.68
CA PRO A 40 -3.18 -6.23 -1.23
C PRO A 40 -2.31 -6.90 -2.31
N GLY A 41 -2.75 -6.85 -3.58
CA GLY A 41 -2.01 -7.43 -4.70
C GLY A 41 -0.65 -6.74 -4.90
N TYR A 42 -0.63 -5.41 -4.83
CA TYR A 42 0.62 -4.66 -4.88
C TYR A 42 1.49 -4.93 -3.65
N THR A 43 0.91 -4.88 -2.45
CA THR A 43 1.63 -5.10 -1.18
C THR A 43 2.34 -6.45 -1.19
N PHE A 44 1.72 -7.50 -1.73
CA PHE A 44 2.33 -8.81 -1.87
C PHE A 44 3.60 -8.78 -2.74
N VAL A 45 3.51 -8.22 -3.97
CA VAL A 45 4.67 -8.16 -4.88
C VAL A 45 5.80 -7.28 -4.32
N LEU A 46 5.44 -6.15 -3.71
CA LEU A 46 6.38 -5.22 -3.09
C LEU A 46 7.03 -5.82 -1.81
N GLY A 47 6.29 -6.68 -1.11
CA GLY A 47 6.73 -7.41 0.07
C GLY A 47 7.72 -8.53 -0.25
N MET A 48 7.65 -9.13 -1.43
CA MET A 48 8.52 -10.25 -1.80
C MET A 48 9.86 -9.82 -2.43
N LEU A 49 9.96 -8.62 -3.02
CA LEU A 49 11.19 -8.18 -3.70
C LEU A 49 11.72 -6.86 -3.13
N PRO A 50 13.04 -6.69 -2.98
CA PRO A 50 13.64 -5.38 -2.73
C PRO A 50 13.55 -4.53 -4.01
N LEU A 51 12.79 -3.45 -3.95
CA LEU A 51 12.45 -2.64 -5.14
C LEU A 51 13.54 -1.62 -5.46
N ASN A 52 14.52 -2.01 -6.25
CA ASN A 52 15.41 -1.07 -6.90
C ASN A 52 14.82 -0.71 -8.27
N GLY A 53 14.16 0.46 -8.40
CA GLY A 53 13.76 1.02 -9.69
C GLY A 53 12.26 1.09 -10.04
N THR A 54 11.34 0.71 -9.14
CA THR A 54 9.88 0.72 -9.45
C THR A 54 9.12 1.95 -8.95
N LEU A 55 9.78 2.93 -8.32
CA LEU A 55 9.07 4.10 -7.77
C LEU A 55 8.37 4.95 -8.85
N SER A 56 8.88 4.93 -10.09
CA SER A 56 8.25 5.60 -11.24
C SER A 56 6.97 4.89 -11.68
N THR A 57 6.98 3.56 -11.79
CA THR A 57 5.81 2.76 -12.18
C THR A 57 4.71 2.82 -11.13
N LEU A 58 5.09 2.83 -9.85
CA LEU A 58 4.17 3.07 -8.74
C LEU A 58 3.51 4.45 -8.78
N GLY A 59 4.23 5.46 -9.26
CA GLY A 59 3.69 6.81 -9.47
C GLY A 59 2.58 6.86 -10.53
N ILE A 60 2.67 6.02 -11.58
CA ILE A 60 1.64 5.91 -12.62
C ILE A 60 0.36 5.33 -12.01
N ILE A 61 0.47 4.29 -11.20
CA ILE A 61 -0.67 3.67 -10.51
C ILE A 61 -1.30 4.65 -9.52
N ASP A 62 -0.50 5.38 -8.75
CA ASP A 62 -1.00 6.39 -7.82
C ASP A 62 -1.79 7.49 -8.54
N ALA A 63 -1.38 7.88 -9.75
CA ALA A 63 -2.12 8.81 -10.60
C ALA A 63 -3.45 8.20 -11.08
N GLU A 64 -3.47 6.93 -11.49
CA GLU A 64 -4.69 6.22 -11.90
C GLU A 64 -5.68 6.00 -10.73
N VAL A 65 -5.18 5.72 -9.53
CA VAL A 65 -5.98 5.67 -8.31
C VAL A 65 -6.62 7.04 -8.05
N HIS A 66 -5.85 8.11 -8.23
CA HIS A 66 -6.36 9.46 -8.04
C HIS A 66 -7.44 9.80 -9.07
N THR A 67 -7.27 9.44 -10.35
CA THR A 67 -8.31 9.65 -11.37
C THR A 67 -9.55 8.81 -11.11
N PHE A 68 -9.40 7.55 -10.67
CA PHE A 68 -10.52 6.69 -10.31
C PHE A 68 -11.34 7.25 -9.13
N VAL A 69 -10.68 7.68 -8.06
CA VAL A 69 -11.35 8.21 -6.85
C VAL A 69 -12.12 9.49 -7.14
N TRP A 70 -11.56 10.40 -7.94
CA TRP A 70 -12.19 11.69 -8.23
C TRP A 70 -13.12 11.69 -9.45
N GLY A 71 -12.93 10.75 -10.38
CA GLY A 71 -13.69 10.68 -11.63
C GLY A 71 -13.69 12.01 -12.37
N THR A 72 -14.89 12.46 -12.77
CA THR A 72 -15.12 13.74 -13.47
C THR A 72 -15.26 14.95 -12.53
N SER A 73 -15.10 14.77 -11.22
CA SER A 73 -15.33 15.85 -10.25
C SER A 73 -14.20 16.89 -10.28
N ARG A 74 -14.58 18.17 -10.40
CA ARG A 74 -13.66 19.32 -10.38
C ARG A 74 -13.07 19.58 -8.98
N LEU A 75 -13.79 19.20 -7.93
CA LEU A 75 -13.38 19.41 -6.54
C LEU A 75 -12.41 18.33 -6.08
N ARG A 76 -11.11 18.66 -6.15
CA ARG A 76 -10.01 17.81 -5.67
C ARG A 76 -9.61 18.26 -4.28
N LEU A 77 -9.73 17.38 -3.29
CA LEU A 77 -9.08 17.60 -2.00
C LEU A 77 -7.57 17.39 -2.16
N ALA A 78 -6.78 18.12 -1.39
CA ALA A 78 -5.34 17.90 -1.31
C ALA A 78 -5.05 16.43 -0.95
N SER A 79 -4.10 15.81 -1.66
CA SER A 79 -3.68 14.43 -1.43
C SER A 79 -3.29 14.17 0.03
N ALA A 80 -2.65 15.14 0.68
CA ALA A 80 -2.33 15.11 2.11
C ALA A 80 -3.57 14.95 3.01
N LYS A 81 -4.67 15.66 2.72
CA LYS A 81 -5.94 15.53 3.46
C LYS A 81 -6.64 14.21 3.17
N LEU A 82 -6.55 13.70 1.94
CA LEU A 82 -7.06 12.38 1.55
C LEU A 82 -6.35 11.26 2.32
N MET A 83 -5.03 11.35 2.48
CA MET A 83 -4.20 10.36 3.16
C MET A 83 -4.31 10.43 4.69
N ALA A 84 -4.72 11.57 5.25
CA ALA A 84 -4.83 11.76 6.68
C ALA A 84 -5.76 10.74 7.36
N CYS A 85 -5.47 10.48 8.63
CA CYS A 85 -6.28 9.58 9.47
C CYS A 85 -7.70 10.10 9.65
N ARG A 86 -8.62 9.18 9.95
CA ARG A 86 -10.04 9.50 10.16
C ARG A 86 -10.24 10.46 11.36
N SER A 87 -9.38 10.37 12.37
CA SER A 87 -9.32 11.32 13.49
C SER A 87 -9.05 12.75 13.03
N CYS A 88 -8.27 12.93 11.96
CA CYS A 88 -7.96 14.21 11.34
C CYS A 88 -8.93 14.58 10.20
N ARG A 89 -10.13 13.96 10.16
CA ARG A 89 -11.13 14.12 9.09
C ARG A 89 -10.64 13.72 7.68
N GLY A 90 -9.59 12.91 7.59
CA GLY A 90 -9.10 12.38 6.33
C GLY A 90 -9.84 11.13 5.86
N LEU A 91 -9.65 10.77 4.59
CA LEU A 91 -10.27 9.58 3.98
C LEU A 91 -9.37 8.33 4.05
N ARG A 92 -8.15 8.46 4.60
CA ARG A 92 -7.17 7.39 4.72
C ARG A 92 -6.91 6.68 3.37
N LEU A 93 -6.80 7.47 2.29
CA LEU A 93 -6.39 6.98 0.98
C LEU A 93 -4.98 6.39 1.08
N SER A 94 -4.81 5.18 0.56
CA SER A 94 -3.53 4.48 0.55
C SER A 94 -2.91 4.62 -0.83
N LEU A 95 -1.77 5.32 -0.90
CA LEU A 95 -0.94 5.37 -2.10
C LEU A 95 0.01 4.18 -2.09
N VAL A 96 0.12 3.50 -3.22
CA VAL A 96 0.91 2.27 -3.37
C VAL A 96 2.39 2.58 -3.13
N LYS A 97 2.87 3.75 -3.56
CA LYS A 97 4.25 4.20 -3.32
C LYS A 97 4.61 4.31 -1.83
N HIS A 98 3.69 4.82 -1.01
CA HIS A 98 3.95 4.98 0.43
C HIS A 98 4.01 3.62 1.13
N TYR A 99 3.18 2.67 0.71
CA TYR A 99 3.25 1.28 1.19
C TYR A 99 4.54 0.58 0.75
N ALA A 100 4.99 0.79 -0.48
CA ALA A 100 6.27 0.27 -0.97
C ALA A 100 7.44 0.74 -0.09
N LEU A 101 7.51 2.05 0.19
CA LEU A 101 8.54 2.62 1.05
C LEU A 101 8.47 2.05 2.48
N ALA A 102 7.27 1.97 3.06
CA ALA A 102 7.09 1.41 4.40
C ALA A 102 7.56 -0.06 4.48
N LEU A 103 7.26 -0.87 3.46
CA LEU A 103 7.72 -2.26 3.37
C LEU A 103 9.23 -2.38 3.21
N GLN A 104 9.85 -1.48 2.44
CA GLN A 104 11.31 -1.44 2.31
C GLN A 104 11.97 -1.04 3.62
N LEU A 105 11.44 0.00 4.27
CA LEU A 105 11.90 0.44 5.59
C LEU A 105 11.78 -0.67 6.63
N SER A 106 10.66 -1.40 6.68
CA SER A 106 10.50 -2.50 7.63
C SER A 106 11.54 -3.60 7.40
N LYS A 107 11.85 -3.94 6.14
CA LYS A 107 12.91 -4.92 5.81
C LYS A 107 14.29 -4.41 6.22
N LEU A 108 14.58 -3.14 5.96
CA LEU A 108 15.84 -2.51 6.34
C LEU A 108 16.01 -2.46 7.86
N MET A 109 14.93 -2.23 8.62
CA MET A 109 14.96 -2.27 10.08
C MET A 109 15.39 -3.65 10.61
N PHE A 110 14.95 -4.75 10.00
CA PHE A 110 15.40 -6.10 10.39
C PHE A 110 16.87 -6.36 10.07
N LEU A 111 17.44 -5.66 9.09
CA LEU A 111 18.84 -5.81 8.67
C LEU A 111 19.79 -4.89 9.44
N LEU A 112 19.29 -3.93 10.20
CA LEU A 112 20.10 -3.01 10.98
C LEU A 112 20.56 -3.71 12.27
N PRO A 113 21.88 -3.76 12.54
CA PRO A 113 22.38 -4.34 13.80
C PRO A 113 21.85 -3.55 15.01
N GLU A 114 21.75 -4.25 16.14
CA GLU A 114 21.18 -3.98 17.48
C GLU A 114 21.40 -2.60 18.17
N THR A 115 21.75 -1.55 17.45
CA THR A 115 21.93 -0.20 17.99
C THR A 115 20.64 0.61 18.11
N LEU A 116 19.51 0.07 17.61
CA LEU A 116 18.16 0.57 17.89
C LEU A 116 17.42 -0.49 18.71
N ASP A 117 16.82 -0.08 19.83
CA ASP A 117 15.96 -0.93 20.65
C ASP A 117 14.97 -1.72 19.78
N PRO A 118 14.73 -3.01 20.06
CA PRO A 118 13.81 -3.81 19.28
C PRO A 118 12.44 -3.13 19.25
N PRO A 119 11.76 -3.11 18.09
CA PRO A 119 10.51 -2.36 17.96
C PRO A 119 9.46 -2.96 18.90
N GLN A 120 8.82 -2.09 19.70
CA GLN A 120 7.95 -2.44 20.84
C GLN A 120 6.80 -3.43 20.55
N TRP A 121 6.47 -3.68 19.28
CA TRP A 121 5.47 -4.68 18.89
C TRP A 121 6.02 -6.11 18.95
N VAL A 122 7.33 -6.31 18.78
CA VAL A 122 8.02 -7.62 18.93
C VAL A 122 8.09 -8.03 20.40
N THR A 123 8.25 -7.08 21.32
CA THR A 123 8.19 -7.33 22.76
C THR A 123 6.80 -7.79 23.23
N LYS A 124 5.75 -7.58 22.42
CA LYS A 124 4.36 -7.88 22.77
C LYS A 124 3.83 -9.21 22.22
N GLU A 125 4.64 -9.99 21.49
CA GLU A 125 4.21 -11.30 21.00
C GLU A 125 4.74 -12.44 21.91
N PRO A 126 3.89 -13.12 22.70
CA PRO A 126 4.32 -14.13 23.66
C PRO A 126 4.52 -15.54 23.07
N ILE A 127 4.63 -15.70 21.74
CA ILE A 127 4.32 -17.00 21.10
C ILE A 127 5.56 -17.85 20.75
N TYR A 128 6.75 -17.28 20.55
CA TYR A 128 7.90 -18.06 20.01
C TYR A 128 9.00 -18.46 21.01
N ARG A 129 8.86 -18.18 22.30
CA ARG A 129 9.89 -18.57 23.31
C ARG A 129 9.62 -19.93 23.98
N ALA A 130 8.50 -20.59 23.71
CA ALA A 130 8.09 -21.80 24.44
C ALA A 130 8.60 -23.13 23.84
N GLU A 131 9.20 -23.16 22.65
CA GLU A 131 9.50 -24.43 21.94
C GLU A 131 10.99 -24.66 21.64
N GLN A 132 11.89 -24.18 22.49
CA GLN A 132 13.27 -24.70 22.50
C GLN A 132 13.51 -25.49 23.79
N PRO A 133 13.48 -26.84 23.74
CA PRO A 133 13.97 -27.63 24.85
C PRO A 133 15.50 -27.43 24.96
N GLN A 134 15.96 -26.93 26.09
CA GLN A 134 17.38 -26.86 26.41
C GLN A 134 17.92 -28.28 26.73
N PRO A 135 19.20 -28.54 26.41
CA PRO A 135 19.84 -29.85 26.59
C PRO A 135 20.00 -30.27 28.06
#